data_AF-H6RLC8-F1
#
_entry.id   AF-H6RLC8-F1
#
_cell.length_a   1.000
_cell.length_b   1.000
_cell.length_c   1.000
_cell.angle_alpha   90.00
_cell.angle_beta   90.00
_cell.angle_gamma   90.00
#
_symmetry.space_group_name_H-M   'P 1'
#
loop_
_entity.id
_entity.type
_entity.pdbx_description
1 polymer ?
#
loop_
_entity_poly.entity_id
_entity_poly.type
_entity_poly.pdbx_seq_one_letter_code
_entity_poly.pdbx_strand_id
1 'polypeptide(L)'
;MTQRTKALGAHYLDSGPLLCLGGSATMADLYDQTYLAEARLVGAVAAEISRRAVRRTAPGDPRRQGPADRAARVAAGRYRPLLDAAAPRPTPAPPHLTSIEASLHTRAQRKQPGKILHPDEHRGESESIHAAAADGSGFVSCDDDARLEAAAHGVPVETFVDIARRLAAIQRDVKPKRIVSELQSLARNGIDIGDVVQSVLDLRIAP
;
A
#
# COMPACT_ATOMS: atom_id res chain seq x y z
N MET A 1 -31.56 7.70 -3.70
CA MET A 1 -30.95 6.64 -2.87
C MET A 1 -29.46 6.90 -2.81
N THR A 2 -29.00 7.35 -1.64
CA THR A 2 -27.63 7.78 -1.34
C THR A 2 -26.66 6.63 -1.58
N GLN A 3 -25.64 6.84 -2.42
CA GLN A 3 -24.44 5.99 -2.44
C GLN A 3 -23.78 6.11 -1.06
N ARG A 4 -24.26 5.31 -0.10
CA ARG A 4 -23.49 4.99 1.10
C ARG A 4 -22.17 4.44 0.58
N THR A 5 -21.08 5.14 0.89
CA THR A 5 -19.70 4.74 0.65
C THR A 5 -19.57 3.22 0.75
N LYS A 6 -19.53 2.54 -0.40
CA LYS A 6 -19.28 1.08 -0.42
C LYS A 6 -18.00 0.86 0.38
N ALA A 7 -18.06 0.00 1.39
CA ALA A 7 -16.87 -0.46 2.06
C ALA A 7 -15.89 -0.98 0.99
N LEU A 8 -14.60 -0.73 1.18
CA LEU A 8 -13.52 -1.21 0.30
C LEU A 8 -13.64 -2.72 0.01
N GLY A 9 -14.28 -3.47 0.93
CA GLY A 9 -14.42 -4.92 0.84
C GLY A 9 -13.08 -5.61 1.08
N ALA A 10 -13.00 -6.89 0.74
CA ALA A 10 -11.74 -7.62 0.71
C ALA A 10 -10.75 -6.91 -0.20
N HIS A 11 -9.50 -6.72 0.26
CA HIS A 11 -8.50 -5.99 -0.51
C HIS A 11 -7.07 -6.41 -0.15
N TYR A 12 -6.21 -6.38 -1.15
CA TYR A 12 -4.77 -6.59 -0.98
C TYR A 12 -4.06 -5.26 -0.72
N LEU A 13 -3.26 -5.20 0.35
CA LEU A 13 -2.37 -4.08 0.62
C LEU A 13 -0.99 -4.34 -0.01
N ASP A 14 -0.49 -3.35 -0.73
CA ASP A 14 0.91 -3.25 -1.09
C ASP A 14 1.77 -2.81 0.13
N SER A 15 3.10 -2.84 -0.04
CA SER A 15 4.06 -2.39 0.95
C SER A 15 3.89 -0.90 1.30
N GLY A 16 3.61 -0.02 0.32
CA GLY A 16 3.43 1.41 0.53
C GLY A 16 2.36 1.77 1.58
N PRO A 17 1.11 1.30 1.44
CA PRO A 17 0.07 1.47 2.45
C PRO A 17 0.44 0.88 3.83
N LEU A 18 1.10 -0.28 3.89
CA LEU A 18 1.59 -0.82 5.17
C LEU A 18 2.62 0.09 5.84
N LEU A 19 3.51 0.72 5.07
CA LEU A 19 4.43 1.73 5.58
C LEU A 19 3.69 2.97 6.08
N CYS A 20 2.65 3.42 5.38
CA CYS A 20 1.82 4.53 5.84
C CYS A 20 1.15 4.23 7.18
N LEU A 21 0.57 3.04 7.31
CA LEU A 21 -0.04 2.56 8.56
C LEU A 21 1.00 2.43 9.68
N GLY A 22 2.19 1.87 9.39
CA GLY A 22 3.29 1.80 10.36
C GLY A 22 3.86 3.17 10.75
N GLY A 23 3.73 4.17 9.89
CA GLY A 23 4.21 5.52 10.11
C GLY A 23 3.22 6.43 10.85
N SER A 24 1.96 6.02 11.00
CA SER A 24 0.92 6.80 11.67
C SER A 24 0.01 5.91 12.53
N ALA A 25 0.18 5.98 13.85
CA ALA A 25 -0.66 5.24 14.80
C ALA A 25 -2.14 5.61 14.66
N THR A 26 -2.44 6.91 14.49
CA THR A 26 -3.82 7.37 14.27
C THR A 26 -4.45 6.69 13.06
N MET A 27 -3.75 6.65 11.92
CA MET A 27 -4.30 6.02 10.71
C MET A 27 -4.42 4.50 10.86
N ALA A 28 -3.46 3.86 11.53
CA ALA A 28 -3.51 2.43 11.84
C ALA A 28 -4.72 2.09 12.73
N ASP A 29 -4.98 2.86 13.79
CA ASP A 29 -6.12 2.62 14.68
C ASP A 29 -7.45 2.73 13.93
N LEU A 30 -7.59 3.75 13.07
CA LEU A 30 -8.81 3.92 12.26
C LEU A 30 -8.99 2.81 11.23
N TYR A 31 -7.90 2.41 10.58
CA TYR A 31 -7.91 1.33 9.61
C TYR A 31 -8.26 -0.01 10.28
N ASP A 32 -7.70 -0.30 11.45
CA ASP A 32 -7.92 -1.54 12.19
C ASP A 32 -9.38 -1.73 12.57
N GLN A 33 -10.03 -0.66 13.02
CA GLN A 33 -11.44 -0.68 13.40
C GLN A 33 -12.38 -0.88 12.21
N THR A 34 -11.94 -0.53 10.99
CA THR A 34 -12.83 -0.43 9.84
C THR A 34 -12.58 -1.52 8.78
N TYR A 35 -11.31 -1.86 8.52
CA TYR A 35 -10.90 -2.60 7.32
C TYR A 35 -9.98 -3.79 7.58
N LEU A 36 -9.35 -3.91 8.75
CA LEU A 36 -8.35 -4.96 8.99
C LEU A 36 -8.89 -6.38 8.79
N ALA A 37 -10.16 -6.64 9.12
CA ALA A 37 -10.78 -7.95 8.92
C ALA A 37 -10.85 -8.37 7.44
N GLU A 38 -10.87 -7.40 6.52
CA GLU A 38 -10.96 -7.60 5.07
C GLU A 38 -9.61 -7.46 4.37
N ALA A 39 -8.58 -7.00 5.09
CA ALA A 39 -7.26 -6.81 4.57
C ALA A 39 -6.61 -8.16 4.23
N ARG A 40 -5.81 -8.19 3.17
CA ARG A 40 -5.03 -9.35 2.72
C ARG A 40 -3.64 -8.90 2.30
N LEU A 41 -2.69 -9.81 2.36
CA LEU A 41 -1.33 -9.61 1.88
C LEU A 41 -0.91 -10.79 1.02
N VAL A 42 0.06 -10.55 0.15
CA VAL A 42 0.79 -11.60 -0.57
C VAL A 42 2.17 -11.80 0.04
N GLY A 43 2.74 -12.99 -0.16
CA GLY A 43 4.02 -13.40 0.42
C GLY A 43 5.15 -12.43 0.09
N ALA A 44 5.20 -11.89 -1.13
CA ALA A 44 6.21 -10.90 -1.51
C ALA A 44 6.13 -9.60 -0.68
N VAL A 45 4.93 -9.07 -0.42
CA VAL A 45 4.75 -7.88 0.44
C VAL A 45 5.16 -8.19 1.87
N ALA A 46 4.76 -9.36 2.40
CA ALA A 46 5.12 -9.76 3.75
C ALA A 46 6.64 -9.92 3.94
N ALA A 47 7.32 -10.49 2.94
CA ALA A 47 8.76 -10.63 2.91
C ALA A 47 9.46 -9.26 2.84
N GLU A 48 8.96 -8.33 2.03
CA GLU A 48 9.51 -6.98 1.94
C GLU A 48 9.42 -6.22 3.27
N ILE A 49 8.24 -6.21 3.90
CA ILE A 49 8.04 -5.53 5.19
C ILE A 49 8.95 -6.15 6.25
N SER A 50 9.03 -7.48 6.31
CA SER A 50 9.92 -8.19 7.24
C SER A 50 11.39 -7.84 7.01
N ARG A 51 11.84 -7.79 5.75
CA ARG A 51 13.22 -7.42 5.38
C ARG A 51 13.53 -5.97 5.77
N ARG A 52 12.60 -5.03 5.54
CA ARG A 52 12.76 -3.61 5.93
C ARG A 52 12.78 -3.46 7.45
N ALA A 53 11.92 -4.17 8.18
CA ALA A 53 11.81 -4.07 9.64
C ALA A 53 13.11 -4.41 10.40
N VAL A 54 13.89 -5.37 9.88
CA VAL A 54 15.16 -5.81 10.46
C VAL A 54 16.37 -5.06 9.90
N ARG A 55 16.19 -4.21 8.89
CA ARG A 55 17.28 -3.45 8.28
C ARG A 55 17.91 -2.52 9.31
N ARG A 56 19.23 -2.64 9.46
CA ARG A 56 20.05 -1.74 10.28
C ARG A 56 20.99 -0.98 9.34
N THR A 57 20.60 0.22 8.93
CA THR A 57 21.48 1.12 8.18
C THR A 57 22.35 1.89 9.15
N ALA A 58 23.66 1.94 8.91
CA ALA A 58 24.59 2.71 9.74
C ALA A 58 24.26 4.22 9.68
N PRO A 59 24.58 5.00 10.73
CA PRO A 59 24.52 6.46 10.66
C PRO A 59 25.38 6.98 9.50
N GLY A 60 24.82 7.82 8.63
CA GLY A 60 25.53 8.42 7.49
C GLY A 60 25.41 7.67 6.16
N ASP A 61 24.76 6.50 6.11
CA ASP A 61 24.51 5.80 4.84
C ASP A 61 23.50 6.61 3.98
N PRO A 62 23.84 6.99 2.73
CA PRO A 62 22.92 7.69 1.83
C PRO A 62 21.66 6.88 1.48
N ARG A 63 21.66 5.56 1.70
CA ARG A 63 20.52 4.66 1.52
C ARG A 63 19.63 4.54 2.77
N ARG A 64 19.88 5.35 3.81
CA ARG A 64 19.12 5.35 5.06
C ARG A 64 17.68 5.82 4.83
N GLN A 65 16.75 4.87 4.70
CA GLN A 65 15.31 5.14 4.69
C GLN A 65 14.76 5.14 6.12
N GLY A 66 15.38 5.92 7.02
CA GLY A 66 15.15 5.84 8.47
C GLY A 66 13.67 5.86 8.91
N PRO A 67 12.83 6.77 8.37
CA PRO A 67 11.41 6.78 8.69
C PRO A 67 10.64 5.57 8.13
N ALA A 68 10.90 5.16 6.89
CA ALA A 68 10.24 4.01 6.27
C ALA A 68 10.66 2.68 6.94
N ASP A 69 11.93 2.49 7.29
CA ASP A 69 12.40 1.30 8.01
C ASP A 69 11.78 1.22 9.43
N ARG A 70 11.61 2.38 10.10
CA ARG A 70 10.90 2.45 11.38
C ARG A 70 9.42 2.10 11.20
N ALA A 71 8.77 2.66 10.18
CA ALA A 71 7.38 2.37 9.86
C ALA A 71 7.20 0.87 9.54
N ALA A 72 8.09 0.26 8.75
CA ALA A 72 8.09 -1.17 8.48
C ALA A 72 8.20 -2.00 9.76
N ARG A 73 9.05 -1.58 10.72
CA ARG A 73 9.16 -2.27 12.02
C ARG A 73 7.88 -2.19 12.83
N VAL A 74 7.22 -1.03 12.87
CA VAL A 74 5.93 -0.86 13.54
C VAL A 74 4.85 -1.69 12.86
N ALA A 75 4.77 -1.63 11.52
CA ALA A 75 3.84 -2.43 10.73
C ALA A 75 4.07 -3.93 10.93
N ALA A 76 5.33 -4.39 10.94
CA ALA A 76 5.67 -5.78 11.17
C ALA A 76 5.25 -6.28 12.56
N GLY A 77 5.30 -5.43 13.58
CA GLY A 77 4.80 -5.76 14.91
C GLY A 77 3.27 -5.78 14.97
N ARG A 78 2.62 -4.71 14.48
CA ARG A 78 1.16 -4.54 14.58
C ARG A 78 0.38 -5.52 13.71
N TYR A 79 0.85 -5.75 12.47
CA TYR A 79 0.17 -6.58 11.47
C TYR A 79 0.78 -7.98 11.35
N ARG A 80 1.47 -8.47 12.39
CA ARG A 80 2.05 -9.82 12.40
C ARG A 80 1.06 -10.91 11.96
N PRO A 81 -0.20 -10.95 12.45
CA PRO A 81 -1.16 -11.97 11.99
C PRO A 81 -1.43 -11.92 10.49
N LEU A 82 -1.46 -10.71 9.90
CA LEU A 82 -1.70 -10.51 8.47
C LEU A 82 -0.49 -10.93 7.63
N LEU A 83 0.73 -10.68 8.14
CA LEU A 83 1.97 -11.10 7.50
C LEU A 83 2.12 -12.63 7.52
N ASP A 84 1.77 -13.27 8.63
CA ASP A 84 1.85 -14.72 8.78
C ASP A 84 0.79 -15.44 7.92
N ALA A 85 -0.35 -14.79 7.67
CA ALA A 85 -1.43 -15.28 6.82
C ALA A 85 -1.31 -14.87 5.34
N ALA A 86 -0.18 -14.27 4.93
CA ALA A 86 -0.01 -13.77 3.57
C ALA A 86 -0.14 -14.89 2.52
N ALA A 87 -0.88 -14.61 1.45
CA ALA A 87 -1.13 -15.56 0.38
C ALA A 87 0.19 -15.94 -0.32
N PRO A 88 0.51 -17.24 -0.44
CA PRO A 88 1.76 -17.67 -1.06
C PRO A 88 1.73 -17.43 -2.57
N ARG A 89 2.91 -17.22 -3.16
CA ARG A 89 3.06 -17.16 -4.62
C ARG A 89 2.65 -18.50 -5.24
N PRO A 90 1.78 -18.53 -6.26
CA PRO A 90 1.47 -19.76 -6.98
C PRO A 90 2.72 -20.39 -7.61
N THR A 91 2.84 -21.71 -7.53
CA THR A 91 3.95 -22.47 -8.12
C THR A 91 3.39 -23.63 -8.96
N PRO A 92 3.67 -23.70 -10.28
CA PRO A 92 4.44 -22.72 -11.06
C PRO A 92 3.74 -21.36 -11.17
N ALA A 93 4.48 -20.31 -11.50
CA ALA A 93 3.91 -18.99 -11.73
C ALA A 93 2.97 -19.05 -12.96
N PRO A 94 1.69 -18.65 -12.84
CA PRO A 94 0.76 -18.70 -13.96
C PRO A 94 1.13 -17.63 -15.01
N PRO A 95 0.83 -17.85 -16.30
CA PRO A 95 1.18 -16.92 -17.37
C PRO A 95 0.69 -15.49 -17.14
N HIS A 96 -0.47 -15.33 -16.49
CA HIS A 96 -1.02 -14.03 -16.15
C HIS A 96 -0.13 -13.24 -15.18
N LEU A 97 0.41 -13.90 -14.14
CA LEU A 97 1.34 -13.27 -13.21
C LEU A 97 2.63 -12.84 -13.92
N THR A 98 3.18 -13.70 -14.77
CA THR A 98 4.37 -13.37 -15.57
C THR A 98 4.13 -12.19 -16.52
N SER A 99 2.92 -12.07 -17.08
CA SER A 99 2.55 -10.93 -17.93
C SER A 99 2.51 -9.62 -17.14
N ILE A 100 1.93 -9.62 -15.93
CA ILE A 100 1.91 -8.45 -15.04
C ILE A 100 3.34 -8.03 -14.68
N GLU A 101 4.19 -8.99 -14.29
CA GLU A 101 5.59 -8.76 -13.94
C GLU A 101 6.35 -8.10 -15.11
N ALA A 102 6.18 -8.62 -16.33
CA ALA A 102 6.82 -8.07 -17.52
C ALA A 102 6.34 -6.64 -17.84
N SER A 103 5.05 -6.35 -17.68
CA SER A 103 4.48 -5.02 -17.90
C SER A 103 5.05 -3.99 -16.93
N LEU A 104 5.01 -4.29 -15.63
CA LEU A 104 5.56 -3.42 -14.58
C LEU A 104 7.05 -3.18 -14.77
N HIS A 105 7.82 -4.24 -15.05
CA HIS A 105 9.24 -4.13 -15.33
C HIS A 105 9.53 -3.22 -16.53
N THR A 106 8.75 -3.35 -17.61
CA THR A 106 8.89 -2.51 -18.81
C THR A 106 8.59 -1.04 -18.51
N ARG A 107 7.56 -0.74 -17.71
CA ARG A 107 7.24 0.65 -17.31
C ARG A 107 8.36 1.26 -16.46
N ALA A 108 8.88 0.50 -15.50
CA ALA A 108 9.98 0.94 -14.66
C ALA A 108 11.26 1.22 -15.45
N GLN A 109 11.60 0.38 -16.45
CA GLN A 109 12.75 0.60 -17.33
C GLN A 109 12.61 1.90 -18.14
N ARG A 110 11.40 2.22 -18.61
CA ARG A 110 11.13 3.45 -19.36
C ARG A 110 11.27 4.70 -18.48
N LYS A 111 10.89 4.63 -17.20
CA LYS A 111 11.05 5.73 -16.24
C LYS A 111 12.50 5.97 -15.83
N GLN A 112 13.32 4.92 -15.81
CA GLN A 112 14.71 4.98 -15.34
C GLN A 112 15.65 4.37 -16.39
N PRO A 113 15.78 5.00 -17.58
CA PRO A 113 16.58 4.44 -18.67
C PRO A 113 18.04 4.28 -18.23
N GLY A 114 18.59 3.06 -18.43
CA GLY A 114 19.96 2.72 -18.08
C GLY A 114 20.18 2.24 -16.64
N LYS A 115 19.16 2.24 -15.78
CA LYS A 115 19.25 1.62 -14.45
C LYS A 115 18.97 0.13 -14.55
N ILE A 116 19.85 -0.68 -13.94
CA ILE A 116 19.58 -2.11 -13.73
C ILE A 116 18.54 -2.22 -12.61
N LEU A 117 17.32 -2.61 -12.98
CA LEU A 117 16.26 -2.90 -12.02
C LEU A 117 16.50 -4.25 -11.37
N HIS A 118 16.15 -4.36 -10.09
CA HIS A 118 16.22 -5.65 -9.42
C HIS A 118 15.13 -6.58 -9.99
N PRO A 119 15.40 -7.88 -10.21
CA PRO A 119 14.41 -8.82 -10.73
C PRO A 119 13.10 -8.88 -9.91
N ASP A 120 13.21 -8.70 -8.60
CA ASP A 120 12.07 -8.67 -7.67
C ASP A 120 11.51 -7.27 -7.36
N GLU A 121 11.92 -6.20 -8.08
CA GLU A 121 11.56 -4.80 -7.73
C GLU A 121 10.05 -4.51 -7.75
N HIS A 122 9.24 -5.36 -8.41
CA HIS A 122 7.78 -5.21 -8.50
C HIS A 122 6.99 -6.47 -8.09
N ARG A 123 7.63 -7.31 -7.27
CA ARG A 123 7.07 -8.62 -6.94
C ARG A 123 5.87 -8.51 -6.00
N GLY A 124 5.87 -7.54 -5.08
CA GLY A 124 4.76 -7.30 -4.17
C GLY A 124 3.51 -6.87 -4.94
N GLU A 125 3.67 -5.94 -5.87
CA GLU A 125 2.63 -5.36 -6.70
C GLU A 125 2.05 -6.41 -7.65
N SER A 126 2.91 -7.11 -8.39
CA SER A 126 2.45 -8.14 -9.35
C SER A 126 1.69 -9.29 -8.69
N GLU A 127 2.19 -9.82 -7.56
CA GLU A 127 1.50 -10.87 -6.81
C GLU A 127 0.16 -10.36 -6.24
N SER A 128 0.12 -9.12 -5.73
CA SER A 128 -1.11 -8.52 -5.18
C SER A 128 -2.18 -8.29 -6.25
N ILE A 129 -1.79 -7.78 -7.43
CA ILE A 129 -2.70 -7.58 -8.57
C ILE A 129 -3.25 -8.91 -9.04
N HIS A 130 -2.40 -9.93 -9.18
CA HIS A 130 -2.84 -11.26 -9.59
C HIS A 130 -3.83 -11.86 -8.59
N ALA A 131 -3.54 -11.79 -7.30
CA ALA A 131 -4.40 -12.34 -6.26
C ALA A 131 -5.75 -11.61 -6.21
N ALA A 132 -5.74 -10.28 -6.26
CA ALA A 132 -6.95 -9.45 -6.27
C ALA A 132 -7.83 -9.74 -7.51
N ALA A 133 -7.21 -9.91 -8.69
CA ALA A 133 -7.93 -10.28 -9.90
C ALA A 133 -8.57 -11.69 -9.80
N ALA A 134 -7.88 -12.63 -9.14
CA ALA A 134 -8.34 -14.01 -9.03
C ALA A 134 -9.55 -14.17 -8.11
N ASP A 135 -9.65 -13.39 -7.03
CA ASP A 135 -10.72 -13.52 -6.03
C ASP A 135 -11.72 -12.35 -6.01
N GLY A 136 -11.56 -11.37 -6.91
CA GLY A 136 -12.45 -10.22 -7.04
C GLY A 136 -12.29 -9.17 -5.94
N SER A 137 -11.15 -9.16 -5.24
CA SER A 137 -10.82 -8.16 -4.22
C SER A 137 -10.32 -6.84 -4.82
N GLY A 138 -10.30 -5.80 -4.00
CA GLY A 138 -9.62 -4.55 -4.33
C GLY A 138 -8.10 -4.62 -4.15
N PHE A 139 -7.40 -3.60 -4.64
CA PHE A 139 -5.96 -3.42 -4.45
C PHE A 139 -5.66 -2.00 -3.98
N VAL A 140 -4.88 -1.88 -2.91
CA VAL A 140 -4.44 -0.59 -2.37
C VAL A 140 -2.94 -0.46 -2.59
N SER A 141 -2.51 0.58 -3.32
CA SER A 141 -1.11 0.88 -3.53
C SER A 141 -0.87 2.38 -3.65
N CYS A 142 0.32 2.81 -3.24
CA CYS A 142 0.79 4.18 -3.45
C CYS A 142 1.50 4.34 -4.81
N ASP A 143 1.86 3.25 -5.49
CA ASP A 143 2.57 3.29 -6.78
C ASP A 143 1.63 3.45 -7.97
N ASP A 144 1.86 4.49 -8.78
CA ASP A 144 1.03 4.82 -9.95
C ASP A 144 1.02 3.72 -11.01
N ASP A 145 2.17 3.09 -11.28
CA ASP A 145 2.26 2.05 -12.30
C ASP A 145 1.55 0.78 -11.86
N ALA A 146 1.67 0.42 -10.59
CA ALA A 146 0.94 -0.69 -9.99
C ALA A 146 -0.58 -0.48 -10.08
N ARG A 147 -1.07 0.73 -9.79
CA ARG A 147 -2.50 1.05 -9.92
C ARG A 147 -2.98 1.03 -11.37
N LEU A 148 -2.19 1.59 -12.30
CA LEU A 148 -2.54 1.56 -13.72
C LEU A 148 -2.55 0.13 -14.28
N GLU A 149 -1.63 -0.72 -13.84
CA GLU A 149 -1.60 -2.12 -14.21
C GLU A 149 -2.80 -2.87 -13.63
N ALA A 150 -3.08 -2.71 -12.34
CA ALA A 150 -4.26 -3.30 -11.68
C ALA A 150 -5.57 -2.93 -12.39
N ALA A 151 -5.75 -1.66 -12.74
CA ALA A 151 -6.93 -1.19 -13.47
C ALA A 151 -7.05 -1.84 -14.87
N ALA A 152 -5.93 -2.09 -15.57
CA ALA A 152 -5.92 -2.79 -16.85
C ALA A 152 -6.39 -4.25 -16.74
N HIS A 153 -6.28 -4.84 -15.55
CA HIS A 153 -6.78 -6.18 -15.22
C HIS A 153 -8.16 -6.17 -14.55
N GLY A 154 -8.86 -5.03 -14.55
CA GLY A 154 -10.21 -4.91 -13.97
C GLY A 154 -10.26 -4.96 -12.44
N VAL A 155 -9.10 -4.79 -11.77
CA VAL A 155 -9.02 -4.77 -10.31
C VAL A 155 -9.40 -3.37 -9.80
N PRO A 156 -10.35 -3.23 -8.85
CA PRO A 156 -10.62 -1.94 -8.20
C PRO A 156 -9.39 -1.44 -7.45
N VAL A 157 -8.99 -0.19 -7.69
CA VAL A 157 -7.78 0.39 -7.09
C VAL A 157 -8.10 1.56 -6.18
N GLU A 158 -7.36 1.66 -5.08
CA GLU A 158 -7.36 2.82 -4.18
C GLU A 158 -5.94 3.19 -3.76
N THR A 159 -5.72 4.48 -3.46
CA THR A 159 -4.51 4.97 -2.80
C THR A 159 -4.69 4.96 -1.28
N PHE A 160 -3.60 5.13 -0.53
CA PHE A 160 -3.72 5.35 0.92
C PHE A 160 -4.50 6.62 1.27
N VAL A 161 -4.44 7.66 0.41
CA VAL A 161 -5.25 8.87 0.58
C VAL A 161 -6.75 8.59 0.37
N ASP A 162 -7.14 7.70 -0.55
CA ASP A 162 -8.54 7.29 -0.72
C ASP A 162 -9.07 6.57 0.53
N ILE A 163 -8.25 5.70 1.12
CA ILE A 163 -8.55 5.09 2.42
C ILE A 163 -8.77 6.17 3.47
N ALA A 164 -7.89 7.19 3.52
CA ALA A 164 -8.03 8.29 4.47
C ALA A 164 -9.29 9.13 4.24
N ARG A 165 -9.67 9.41 2.99
CA ARG A 165 -10.93 10.08 2.61
C ARG A 165 -12.13 9.29 3.13
N ARG A 166 -12.14 7.97 2.92
CA ARG A 166 -13.22 7.09 3.40
C ARG A 166 -13.28 7.02 4.91
N LEU A 167 -12.15 6.82 5.58
CA LEU A 167 -12.09 6.83 7.03
C LEU A 167 -12.64 8.17 7.55
N ALA A 168 -12.14 9.31 7.07
CA ALA A 168 -12.63 10.64 7.46
C ALA A 168 -14.15 10.83 7.27
N ALA A 169 -14.76 10.15 6.30
CA ALA A 169 -16.20 10.19 6.06
C ALA A 169 -17.01 9.27 6.98
N ILE A 170 -16.45 8.13 7.40
CA ILE A 170 -17.14 7.08 8.16
C ILE A 170 -16.96 7.27 9.67
N GLN A 171 -15.74 7.51 10.14
CA GLN A 171 -15.43 7.66 11.56
C GLN A 171 -15.45 9.13 11.98
N ARG A 172 -16.07 9.43 13.12
CA ARG A 172 -16.21 10.80 13.65
C ARG A 172 -15.28 11.10 14.83
N ASP A 173 -14.53 10.10 15.29
CA ASP A 173 -13.75 10.19 16.52
C ASP A 173 -12.47 11.01 16.33
N VAL A 174 -11.89 10.96 15.13
CA VAL A 174 -10.71 11.74 14.77
C VAL A 174 -11.10 12.90 13.85
N LYS A 175 -10.78 14.12 14.28
CA LYS A 175 -11.00 15.35 13.49
C LYS A 175 -10.26 15.28 12.15
N PRO A 176 -10.87 15.67 11.01
CA PRO A 176 -10.22 15.64 9.70
C PRO A 176 -8.87 16.38 9.65
N LYS A 177 -8.72 17.48 10.38
CA LYS A 177 -7.45 18.22 10.49
C LYS A 177 -6.31 17.36 11.06
N ARG A 178 -6.62 16.42 11.98
CA ARG A 178 -5.62 15.47 12.49
C ARG A 178 -5.21 14.47 11.42
N ILE A 179 -6.15 13.93 10.64
CA ILE A 179 -5.86 13.04 9.51
C ILE A 179 -4.94 13.73 8.50
N VAL A 180 -5.25 14.98 8.10
CA VAL A 180 -4.38 15.77 7.21
C VAL A 180 -2.97 15.91 7.80
N SER A 181 -2.86 16.25 9.09
CA SER A 181 -1.56 16.39 9.75
C SER A 181 -0.75 15.09 9.76
N GLU A 182 -1.40 13.94 9.87
CA GLU A 182 -0.76 12.62 9.82
C GLU A 182 -0.25 12.31 8.42
N LEU A 183 -1.10 12.49 7.39
CA LEU A 183 -0.72 12.28 5.98
C LEU A 183 0.45 13.19 5.55
N GLN A 184 0.40 14.47 5.94
CA GLN A 184 1.50 15.40 5.67
C GLN A 184 2.77 15.04 6.44
N SER A 185 2.65 14.46 7.64
CA SER A 185 3.79 13.96 8.40
C SER A 185 4.46 12.78 7.69
N LEU A 186 3.66 11.82 7.19
CA LEU A 186 4.15 10.69 6.39
C LEU A 186 4.91 11.18 5.16
N ALA A 187 4.30 12.08 4.37
CA ALA A 187 4.92 12.64 3.18
C ALA A 187 6.23 13.39 3.49
N ARG A 188 6.28 14.24 4.54
CA ARG A 188 7.51 14.91 4.98
C ARG A 188 8.61 13.94 5.43
N ASN A 189 8.22 12.77 5.90
CA ASN A 189 9.14 11.70 6.29
C ASN A 189 9.56 10.81 5.11
N GLY A 190 9.18 11.16 3.88
CA GLY A 190 9.51 10.41 2.67
C GLY A 190 8.76 9.07 2.55
N ILE A 191 7.62 8.92 3.24
CA ILE A 191 6.72 7.79 3.06
C ILE A 191 5.67 8.22 2.04
N ASP A 192 5.63 7.52 0.91
CA ASP A 192 4.67 7.78 -0.15
C ASP A 192 3.25 7.37 0.27
N ILE A 193 2.31 8.29 0.14
CA ILE A 193 0.89 8.11 0.49
C ILE A 193 0.01 7.93 -0.75
N GLY A 194 0.58 7.98 -1.96
CA GLY A 194 -0.10 7.73 -3.24
C GLY A 194 -0.85 8.92 -3.83
N ASP A 195 -0.93 10.06 -3.13
CA ASP A 195 -1.52 11.31 -3.62
C ASP A 195 -0.99 12.51 -2.80
N VAL A 196 -1.36 13.73 -3.18
CA VAL A 196 -1.00 14.97 -2.46
C VAL A 196 -2.16 15.43 -1.59
N VAL A 197 -1.87 15.73 -0.31
CA VAL A 197 -2.85 16.27 0.65
C VAL A 197 -2.33 17.57 1.26
N GLN A 198 -3.01 18.67 0.98
CA GLN A 198 -2.66 20.02 1.43
C GLN A 198 -3.62 20.54 2.50
N SER A 199 -4.88 20.11 2.47
CA SER A 199 -5.95 20.65 3.31
C SER A 199 -7.03 19.62 3.63
N VAL A 200 -7.96 20.00 4.51
CA VAL A 200 -9.13 19.19 4.84
C VAL A 200 -10.08 19.03 3.64
N LEU A 201 -10.02 19.95 2.66
CA LEU A 201 -10.84 19.84 1.44
C LEU A 201 -10.47 18.62 0.61
N ASP A 202 -9.19 18.21 0.65
CA ASP A 202 -8.67 17.07 -0.09
C ASP A 202 -9.12 15.73 0.53
N LEU A 203 -9.70 15.75 1.74
CA LEU A 203 -10.31 14.59 2.40
C LEU A 203 -11.79 14.39 2.05
N ARG A 204 -12.38 15.25 1.22
CA ARG A 204 -13.76 15.08 0.78
C ARG A 204 -13.82 14.01 -0.31
N ILE A 205 -14.76 13.07 -0.17
CA ILE A 205 -15.10 12.14 -1.26
C ILE A 205 -15.83 12.97 -2.32
N ALA A 206 -15.37 12.89 -3.57
CA ALA A 206 -16.06 13.55 -4.68
C ALA A 206 -17.52 13.04 -4.77
N PRO A 207 -18.50 13.92 -5.01
CA PRO A 207 -19.92 13.55 -5.07
C PRO A 207 -20.25 12.58 -6.21
#